data_AF-A0A2U1PFG4-F1
#
_entry.id   AF-A0A2U1PFG4-F1
#
_cell.length_a   1.000
_cell.length_b   1.000
_cell.length_c   1.000
_cell.angle_alpha   90.00
_cell.angle_beta   90.00
_cell.angle_gamma   90.00
#
_symmetry.space_group_name_H-M   'P 1'
#
loop_
_entity.id
_entity.type
_entity.pdbx_description
1 polymer ?
#
loop_
_entity_poly.entity_id
_entity_poly.type
_entity_poly.pdbx_seq_one_letter_code
_entity_poly.pdbx_strand_id
1 'polypeptide(L)'
;MLNLTSNSLKKKLLIIFAASKSLQKHESISTLFATHDQISRLILDQKTPQEALNTFKWASKQPHFTHSQSTYKALIHKLCLFRRFDIAHQMLDQMPTPPDEDIFITLVRGLGRARISLTG
;
A
#
# COMPACT_ATOMS: atom_id res chain seq x y z
N MET A 1 -7.03 10.00 24.76
CA MET A 1 -7.67 9.87 23.42
C MET A 1 -6.69 9.20 22.46
N LEU A 2 -6.86 7.90 22.17
CA LEU A 2 -6.15 7.22 21.09
C LEU A 2 -7.18 6.54 20.18
N ASN A 3 -7.14 6.93 18.92
CA ASN A 3 -8.24 6.90 17.96
C ASN A 3 -8.43 5.50 17.31
N LEU A 4 -9.70 5.18 17.04
CA LEU A 4 -10.29 3.86 16.80
C LEU A 4 -9.95 3.14 15.47
N THR A 5 -8.83 3.40 14.81
CA THR A 5 -8.54 2.82 13.47
C THR A 5 -7.66 1.56 13.47
N SER A 6 -6.97 1.27 14.58
CA SER A 6 -6.05 0.11 14.66
C SER A 6 -6.76 -1.26 14.68
N ASN A 7 -8.02 -1.33 15.15
CA ASN A 7 -8.70 -2.61 15.33
C ASN A 7 -9.33 -3.17 14.04
N SER A 8 -9.66 -2.33 13.06
CA SER A 8 -10.30 -2.80 11.82
C SER A 8 -9.30 -3.55 10.92
N LEU A 9 -8.08 -3.03 10.77
CA LEU A 9 -7.01 -3.69 10.03
C LEU A 9 -6.52 -4.98 10.72
N LYS A 10 -6.36 -4.95 12.05
CA LYS A 10 -6.03 -6.15 12.84
C LYS A 10 -7.10 -7.23 12.69
N LYS A 11 -8.38 -6.87 12.74
CA LYS A 11 -9.51 -7.80 12.55
C LYS A 11 -9.60 -8.32 11.11
N LYS A 12 -9.39 -7.47 10.10
CA LYS A 12 -9.40 -7.86 8.69
C LYS A 12 -8.24 -8.81 8.36
N LEU A 13 -7.07 -8.56 8.95
CA LEU A 13 -5.92 -9.46 8.88
C LEU A 13 -6.20 -10.79 9.60
N LEU A 14 -6.78 -10.77 10.82
CA LEU A 14 -7.23 -11.96 11.54
C LEU A 14 -8.25 -12.80 10.75
N ILE A 15 -9.18 -12.15 10.04
CA ILE A 15 -10.16 -12.83 9.18
C ILE A 15 -9.48 -13.44 7.96
N ILE A 16 -8.51 -12.75 7.34
CA ILE A 16 -7.71 -13.31 6.25
C ILE A 16 -6.89 -14.51 6.78
N PHE A 17 -6.24 -14.40 7.93
CA PHE A 17 -5.52 -15.51 8.60
C PHE A 17 -6.44 -16.69 8.96
N ALA A 18 -7.69 -16.43 9.39
CA ALA A 18 -8.66 -17.46 9.72
C ALA A 18 -9.25 -18.13 8.46
N ALA A 19 -9.53 -17.37 7.41
CA ALA A 19 -9.99 -17.88 6.12
C ALA A 19 -8.90 -18.70 5.41
N SER A 20 -7.63 -18.32 5.59
CA SER A 20 -6.46 -19.07 5.09
C SER A 20 -6.40 -20.50 5.64
N LYS A 21 -6.86 -20.74 6.89
CA LYS A 21 -6.88 -22.09 7.47
C LYS A 21 -7.85 -23.03 6.78
N SER A 22 -8.88 -22.52 6.11
CA SER A 22 -9.93 -23.36 5.53
C SER A 22 -9.64 -23.79 4.08
N LEU A 23 -8.53 -23.36 3.47
CA LEU A 23 -8.28 -23.59 2.04
C LEU A 23 -6.89 -24.15 1.67
N GLN A 24 -6.07 -24.66 2.60
CA GLN A 24 -4.82 -25.34 2.22
C GLN A 24 -4.61 -26.66 2.98
N LYS A 25 -5.04 -27.75 2.35
CA LYS A 25 -4.39 -29.05 2.45
C LYS A 25 -3.14 -28.94 1.56
N HIS A 26 -1.95 -28.90 2.17
CA HIS A 26 -0.63 -29.01 1.53
C HIS A 26 0.05 -27.71 1.02
N GLU A 27 0.55 -26.83 1.91
CA GLU A 27 1.85 -26.18 1.68
C GLU A 27 2.46 -25.53 2.94
N SER A 28 3.78 -25.66 3.03
CA SER A 28 4.66 -25.54 4.18
C SER A 28 4.93 -24.09 4.61
N ILE A 29 4.82 -23.77 5.91
CA ILE A 29 5.59 -22.76 6.70
C ILE A 29 5.67 -21.29 6.17
N SER A 30 5.12 -20.98 4.99
CA SER A 30 5.34 -19.74 4.24
C SER A 30 4.44 -18.57 4.68
N THR A 31 3.67 -18.75 5.75
CA THR A 31 2.67 -17.78 6.25
C THR A 31 3.18 -16.89 7.39
N LEU A 32 4.48 -16.95 7.73
CA LEU A 32 5.06 -16.15 8.81
C LEU A 32 5.55 -14.75 8.39
N PHE A 33 5.77 -14.49 7.10
CA PHE A 33 6.33 -13.23 6.62
C PHE A 33 5.38 -12.51 5.67
N ALA A 34 5.16 -11.21 5.90
CA ALA A 34 4.37 -10.37 5.01
C ALA A 34 5.13 -10.18 3.69
N THR A 35 4.61 -10.69 2.58
CA THR A 35 5.27 -10.57 1.27
C THR A 35 4.99 -9.20 0.64
N HIS A 36 5.86 -8.74 -0.26
CA HIS A 36 5.67 -7.47 -0.97
C HIS A 36 4.34 -7.40 -1.74
N ASP A 37 3.90 -8.52 -2.30
CA ASP A 37 2.64 -8.61 -3.03
C ASP A 37 1.42 -8.47 -2.08
N GLN A 38 1.44 -9.17 -0.93
CA GLN A 38 0.40 -9.04 0.09
C GLN A 38 0.29 -7.60 0.61
N ILE A 39 1.44 -6.97 0.90
CA ILE A 39 1.49 -5.57 1.36
C ILE A 39 0.97 -4.62 0.27
N SER A 40 1.37 -4.83 -0.98
CA SER A 40 0.92 -4.02 -2.12
C SER A 40 -0.60 -4.06 -2.27
N ARG A 41 -1.19 -5.27 -2.24
CA ARG A 41 -2.65 -5.45 -2.28
C ARG A 41 -3.33 -4.78 -1.09
N LEU A 42 -2.78 -4.94 0.11
CA LEU A 42 -3.33 -4.33 1.31
C LEU A 42 -3.31 -2.79 1.24
N ILE A 43 -2.26 -2.18 0.67
CA ILE A 43 -2.21 -0.72 0.44
C ILE A 43 -3.28 -0.29 -0.57
N LEU A 44 -3.41 -1.03 -1.68
CA LEU A 44 -4.36 -0.73 -2.74
C LEU A 44 -5.83 -0.85 -2.26
N ASP A 45 -6.10 -1.69 -1.27
CA ASP A 45 -7.43 -1.88 -0.68
C ASP A 45 -7.88 -0.77 0.28
N GLN A 46 -6.98 0.14 0.69
CA GLN A 46 -7.33 1.18 1.66
C GLN A 46 -8.32 2.20 1.08
N LYS A 47 -9.20 2.73 1.92
CA LYS A 47 -10.25 3.67 1.47
C LYS A 47 -9.86 5.13 1.64
N THR A 48 -8.80 5.38 2.38
CA THR A 48 -8.27 6.73 2.63
C THR A 48 -6.76 6.78 2.39
N PRO A 49 -6.20 7.97 2.08
CA PRO A 49 -4.75 8.13 1.94
C PRO A 49 -4.02 7.86 3.26
N GLN A 50 -4.63 8.21 4.40
CA GLN A 50 -4.04 7.98 5.71
C GLN A 50 -3.94 6.50 6.05
N GLU A 51 -4.96 5.71 5.74
CA GLU A 51 -4.92 4.26 5.93
C GLU A 51 -3.86 3.61 5.03
N ALA A 52 -3.75 4.04 3.76
CA ALA A 52 -2.69 3.55 2.85
C ALA A 52 -1.29 3.81 3.42
N LEU A 53 -1.05 5.03 3.90
CA LEU A 53 0.21 5.41 4.57
C LEU A 53 0.47 4.61 5.85
N ASN A 54 -0.56 4.40 6.67
CA ASN A 54 -0.44 3.64 7.91
C ASN A 54 -0.11 2.17 7.63
N THR A 55 -0.72 1.57 6.61
CA THR A 55 -0.40 0.21 6.15
C THR A 55 1.06 0.12 5.69
N PHE A 56 1.52 1.08 4.88
CA PHE A 56 2.91 1.14 4.44
C PHE A 56 3.88 1.24 5.63
N LYS A 57 3.65 2.19 6.54
CA LYS A 57 4.47 2.38 7.76
C LYS A 57 4.41 1.21 8.74
N TRP A 58 3.33 0.43 8.73
CA TRP A 58 3.22 -0.78 9.54
C TRP A 58 4.04 -1.93 8.94
N ALA A 59 4.06 -2.04 7.61
CA ALA A 59 4.82 -3.07 6.91
C ALA A 59 6.32 -2.94 7.21
N SER A 60 6.87 -1.72 7.24
CA SER A 60 8.27 -1.47 7.61
C SER A 60 8.64 -1.88 9.04
N LYS A 61 7.66 -2.17 9.90
CA LYS A 61 7.87 -2.65 11.28
C LYS A 61 7.84 -4.18 11.37
N GLN A 62 7.52 -4.88 10.28
CA GLN A 62 7.53 -6.33 10.28
C GLN A 62 8.98 -6.85 10.25
N PRO A 63 9.28 -7.93 10.99
CA PRO A 63 10.61 -8.53 10.96
C PRO A 63 11.03 -8.91 9.54
N HIS A 64 12.26 -8.57 9.18
CA HIS A 64 12.87 -8.89 7.88
C HIS A 64 12.12 -8.33 6.65
N PHE A 65 11.25 -7.32 6.83
CA PHE A 65 10.56 -6.67 5.72
C PHE A 65 11.19 -5.32 5.38
N THR A 66 11.54 -5.15 4.11
CA THR A 66 11.93 -3.86 3.53
C THR A 66 11.10 -3.58 2.29
N HIS A 67 10.66 -2.34 2.12
CA HIS A 67 9.84 -1.98 0.95
C HIS A 67 10.58 -2.22 -0.36
N SER A 68 9.85 -2.77 -1.33
CA SER A 68 10.28 -2.94 -2.72
C SER A 68 9.65 -1.86 -3.61
N GLN A 69 10.10 -1.76 -4.86
CA GLN A 69 9.47 -0.90 -5.87
C GLN A 69 7.96 -1.16 -5.99
N SER A 70 7.50 -2.41 -5.93
CA SER A 70 6.06 -2.73 -6.03
C SER A 70 5.24 -2.13 -4.88
N THR A 71 5.77 -2.14 -3.65
CA THR A 71 5.08 -1.54 -2.50
C THR A 71 5.05 -0.01 -2.56
N TYR A 72 6.12 0.62 -3.06
CA TYR A 72 6.15 2.06 -3.33
C TYR A 72 5.16 2.43 -4.44
N LYS A 73 5.17 1.70 -5.56
CA LYS A 73 4.23 1.86 -6.68
C LYS A 73 2.78 1.78 -6.21
N ALA A 74 2.44 0.79 -5.39
CA ALA A 74 1.11 0.64 -4.82
C ALA A 74 0.70 1.86 -4.00
N LEU A 75 1.57 2.37 -3.12
CA LEU A 75 1.30 3.54 -2.30
C LEU A 75 1.17 4.82 -3.14
N ILE A 76 2.11 5.07 -4.04
CA ILE A 76 2.14 6.25 -4.92
C ILE A 76 0.88 6.27 -5.80
N HIS A 77 0.54 5.14 -6.40
CA HIS A 77 -0.70 4.98 -7.16
C HIS A 77 -1.92 5.37 -6.33
N LYS A 78 -2.00 4.85 -5.10
CA LYS A 78 -3.12 5.12 -4.21
C LYS A 78 -3.21 6.59 -3.79
N LEU A 79 -2.09 7.22 -3.49
CA LEU A 79 -2.01 8.65 -3.18
C LEU A 79 -2.43 9.53 -4.37
N CYS A 80 -2.02 9.17 -5.59
CA CYS A 80 -2.45 9.84 -6.81
C CYS A 80 -3.98 9.76 -7.01
N LEU A 81 -4.60 8.61 -6.74
CA LEU A 81 -6.07 8.48 -6.79
C LEU A 81 -6.77 9.41 -5.79
N PHE A 82 -6.16 9.61 -4.62
CA PHE A 82 -6.65 10.55 -3.60
C PHE A 82 -6.17 12.00 -3.79
N ARG A 83 -5.50 12.30 -4.91
CA ARG A 83 -4.92 13.61 -5.24
C ARG A 83 -3.95 14.15 -4.19
N ARG A 84 -3.28 13.27 -3.45
CA ARG A 84 -2.21 13.61 -2.50
C ARG A 84 -0.87 13.60 -3.21
N PHE A 85 -0.71 14.48 -4.19
CA PHE A 85 0.47 14.53 -5.06
C PHE A 85 1.73 14.97 -4.32
N ASP A 86 1.59 15.86 -3.35
CA ASP A 86 2.63 16.28 -2.41
C ASP A 86 3.26 15.07 -1.70
N ILE A 87 2.43 14.22 -1.12
CA ILE A 87 2.88 13.01 -0.42
C ILE A 87 3.41 11.98 -1.43
N ALA A 88 2.76 11.82 -2.58
CA ALA A 88 3.22 10.90 -3.62
C ALA A 88 4.64 11.26 -4.10
N HIS A 89 4.93 12.55 -4.28
CA HIS A 89 6.27 13.03 -4.61
C HIS A 89 7.28 12.73 -3.50
N GLN A 90 6.95 13.00 -2.24
CA GLN A 90 7.82 12.64 -1.12
C GLN A 90 8.13 11.14 -1.05
N MET A 91 7.18 10.28 -1.42
CA MET A 91 7.41 8.83 -1.44
C MET A 91 8.33 8.40 -2.58
N LEU A 92 8.37 9.12 -3.70
CA LEU A 92 9.36 8.89 -4.77
C LEU A 92 10.77 9.22 -4.28
N ASP A 93 10.92 10.36 -3.61
CA ASP A 93 12.22 10.83 -3.12
C ASP A 93 12.81 9.88 -2.06
N GLN A 94 11.95 9.11 -1.38
CA GLN A 94 12.34 8.11 -0.39
C GLN A 94 12.69 6.73 -1.00
N MET A 95 12.52 6.54 -2.31
CA MET A 95 12.82 5.27 -2.94
C MET A 95 14.33 4.99 -2.94
N PRO A 96 14.76 3.78 -2.55
CA PRO A 96 16.19 3.43 -2.52
C PRO A 96 16.79 3.21 -3.92
N THR A 97 15.92 3.00 -4.92
CA THR A 97 16.29 2.82 -6.33
C THR A 97 15.46 3.76 -7.19
N PRO A 98 15.97 4.19 -8.36
CA PRO A 98 15.18 4.96 -9.31
C PRO A 98 13.82 4.31 -9.59
N PRO A 99 12.73 5.11 -9.65
CA PRO A 99 11.41 4.60 -10.02
C PRO A 99 11.43 3.96 -11.41
N ASP A 100 10.70 2.85 -11.58
CA ASP A 100 10.45 2.29 -12.90
C ASP A 100 9.53 3.19 -13.75
N GLU A 101 9.48 2.92 -15.05
CA GLU A 101 8.65 3.66 -16.01
C GLU A 101 7.16 3.66 -15.60
N ASP A 102 6.68 2.56 -15.02
CA ASP A 102 5.29 2.44 -14.61
C ASP A 102 4.92 3.38 -13.46
N ILE A 103 5.83 3.59 -12.50
CA ILE A 103 5.64 4.58 -11.43
C ILE A 103 5.56 5.99 -12.03
N PHE A 104 6.42 6.31 -13.00
CA PHE A 104 6.38 7.60 -13.70
C PHE A 104 5.06 7.81 -14.45
N ILE A 105 4.63 6.83 -15.24
CA ILE A 105 3.35 6.84 -15.95
C ILE A 105 2.18 7.03 -14.98
N THR A 106 2.24 6.39 -13.81
CA THR A 106 1.21 6.51 -12.77
C THR A 106 1.06 7.94 -12.26
N LEU A 107 2.16 8.66 -12.05
CA LEU A 107 2.14 10.06 -11.62
C LEU A 107 1.57 10.98 -12.70
N VAL A 108 2.10 10.89 -13.92
CA VAL A 108 1.65 11.72 -15.05
C VAL A 108 0.15 11.55 -15.29
N ARG A 109 -0.34 10.31 -15.28
CA ARG A 109 -1.78 10.02 -15.39
C ARG A 109 -2.58 10.57 -14.21
N GLY A 110 -2.06 10.47 -13.00
CA GLY A 110 -2.68 11.04 -11.81
C GLY A 110 -2.86 12.56 -11.91
N LEU A 111 -1.78 13.27 -12.24
CA LEU A 111 -1.74 14.72 -12.41
C LEU A 111 -2.66 15.18 -13.55
N GLY A 112 -2.61 14.52 -14.71
CA GLY A 112 -3.47 14.85 -15.86
C GLY A 112 -4.96 14.76 -15.53
N ARG A 113 -5.39 13.68 -14.87
CA ARG A 113 -6.79 13.52 -14.44
C ARG A 113 -7.23 14.60 -13.44
N ALA A 114 -6.33 15.01 -12.55
CA ALA A 114 -6.65 16.03 -11.55
C ALA A 114 -6.90 17.40 -12.18
N ARG A 115 -6.15 17.76 -13.23
CA ARG A 115 -6.31 19.05 -13.93
C ARG A 115 -7.59 19.11 -14.76
N ILE A 116 -7.95 18.04 -15.46
CA ILE A 116 -9.16 17.99 -16.31
C ILE A 116 -10.46 18.16 -15.50
N SER A 117 -10.43 17.81 -14.22
CA SER A 117 -11.60 17.87 -13.33
C SER A 117 -11.74 19.18 -12.55
N LEU A 118 -10.81 20.13 -12.73
CA LEU A 118 -10.90 21.48 -12.16
C LEU A 118 -11.41 22.52 -13.19
N THR A 119 -11.62 22.09 -14.44
CA THR A 119 -12.01 22.95 -15.56
C THR A 119 -13.43 22.67 -16.09
N GLY A 120 -14.28 22.01 -15.29
CA GLY A 120 -15.69 21.76 -15.61
C GLY A 120 -16.56 22.14 -14.42
#